data_AF-A0AAU4NMX6-F1
#
_entry.id   AF-A0AAU4NMX6-F1
#
_cell.length_a   1.000
_cell.length_b   1.000
_cell.length_c   1.000
_cell.angle_alpha   90.00
_cell.angle_beta   90.00
_cell.angle_gamma   90.00
#
_symmetry.space_group_name_H-M   'P 1'
#
loop_
_entity.id
_entity.type
_entity.pdbx_description
1 polymer ?
#
loop_
_entity_poly.entity_id
_entity_poly.type
_entity_poly.pdbx_seq_one_letter_code
_entity_poly.pdbx_strand_id
1 'polypeptide(L)' 'MTNDAPTDRGPVFDGVRIGRPATGALIDAGYRTVLDLPADLAVLSALHGVGPSAIRRLAEARDDRR' A
#
# COMPACT_ATOMS: atom_id res chain seq x y z
N MET A 1 20.54 -6.65 -19.28
CA MET A 1 19.56 -7.29 -18.39
C MET A 1 19.43 -6.38 -17.18
N THR A 2 18.44 -5.51 -17.14
CA THR A 2 18.24 -4.59 -16.01
C THR A 2 17.80 -5.42 -14.82
N ASN A 3 18.69 -5.58 -13.86
CA ASN A 3 18.39 -6.24 -12.60
C ASN A 3 17.58 -5.23 -11.76
N ASP A 4 16.28 -5.13 -12.04
CA ASP A 4 15.34 -4.40 -11.18
C ASP A 4 15.16 -5.23 -9.92
N ALA A 5 16.16 -5.18 -9.04
CA ALA A 5 15.98 -5.65 -7.68
C ALA A 5 14.75 -4.92 -7.13
N PRO A 6 13.77 -5.61 -6.52
CA PRO A 6 12.61 -4.95 -5.95
C PRO A 6 13.16 -3.91 -4.99
N THR A 7 13.04 -2.64 -5.37
CA THR A 7 13.55 -1.53 -4.57
C THR A 7 12.88 -1.71 -3.21
N ASP A 8 13.66 -1.96 -2.15
CA ASP A 8 13.07 -2.13 -0.82
C ASP A 8 12.45 -0.78 -0.43
N ARG A 9 11.14 -0.66 -0.66
CA ARG A 9 10.39 0.59 -0.42
C ARG A 9 10.05 0.74 1.07
N GLY A 10 10.48 -0.21 1.91
CA GLY A 10 10.29 -0.18 3.34
C GLY A 10 8.85 -0.50 3.76
N PRO A 11 8.57 -0.51 5.08
CA PRO A 11 7.27 -0.91 5.61
C PRO A 11 6.24 0.23 5.68
N VAL A 12 6.54 1.40 5.08
CA VAL A 12 5.75 2.61 5.21
C VAL A 12 5.26 3.05 3.83
N PHE A 13 3.95 3.17 3.67
CA PHE A 13 3.30 3.69 2.48
C PHE A 13 2.63 5.01 2.83
N ASP A 14 3.10 6.11 2.24
CA ASP A 14 2.55 7.46 2.48
C ASP A 14 2.37 7.76 3.98
N GLY A 15 3.42 7.56 4.78
CA GLY A 15 3.39 7.75 6.24
C GLY A 15 2.66 6.65 7.04
N VAL A 16 2.00 5.69 6.40
CA VAL A 16 1.27 4.60 7.06
C VAL A 16 2.11 3.33 7.14
N ARG A 17 2.32 2.79 8.35
CA ARG A 17 3.10 1.55 8.54
C ARG A 17 2.26 0.30 8.25
N ILE A 18 2.28 -0.16 7.01
CA ILE A 18 1.51 -1.34 6.54
C ILE A 18 2.35 -2.60 6.31
N GLY A 19 3.68 -2.49 6.37
CA GLY A 19 4.60 -3.60 6.19
C GLY A 19 5.14 -3.71 4.76
N ARG A 20 6.34 -4.29 4.62
CA ARG A 20 7.09 -4.38 3.36
C ARG A 20 6.29 -4.99 2.18
N PRO A 21 5.60 -6.14 2.35
CA PRO A 21 4.90 -6.75 1.22
C PRO A 21 3.73 -5.89 0.73
N ALA A 22 2.98 -5.27 1.65
CA ALA A 22 1.86 -4.41 1.29
C ALA A 22 2.34 -3.11 0.64
N THR A 23 3.39 -2.48 1.17
CA THR A 23 3.99 -1.27 0.57
C THR A 23 4.51 -1.55 -0.85
N GLY A 24 5.21 -2.67 -1.05
CA GLY A 24 5.67 -3.08 -2.38
C GLY A 24 4.50 -3.26 -3.35
N ALA A 25 3.51 -4.06 -2.95
CA ALA A 25 2.34 -4.36 -3.78
C ALA A 25 1.55 -3.11 -4.20
N LEU A 26 1.37 -2.13 -3.31
CA LEU A 26 0.69 -0.88 -3.67
C LEU A 26 1.46 -0.08 -4.70
N ILE A 27 2.78 0.02 -4.53
CA ILE A 27 3.59 0.86 -5.41
C ILE A 27 3.86 0.17 -6.75
N ASP A 28 3.94 -1.17 -6.76
CA ASP A 28 3.98 -1.97 -7.98
C ASP A 28 2.66 -1.91 -8.75
N ALA A 29 1.53 -1.78 -8.04
CA ALA A 29 0.22 -1.48 -8.62
C ALA A 29 0.07 -0.01 -9.09
N GLY A 30 1.09 0.83 -8.88
CA GLY A 30 1.15 2.21 -9.36
C GLY A 30 0.72 3.27 -8.34
N TYR A 31 0.22 2.86 -7.17
CA TYR A 31 -0.25 3.81 -6.15
C TYR A 31 0.91 4.51 -5.46
N ARG A 32 0.73 5.81 -5.20
CA ARG A 32 1.77 6.63 -4.53
C ARG A 32 1.35 7.22 -3.19
N THR A 33 0.05 7.43 -2.97
CA THR A 33 -0.49 8.04 -1.74
C THR A 33 -1.76 7.33 -1.28
N VAL A 34 -2.18 7.56 -0.02
CA VAL A 34 -3.45 7.03 0.51
C VAL A 34 -4.65 7.65 -0.20
N LEU A 35 -4.55 8.90 -0.65
CA LEU A 35 -5.63 9.58 -1.38
C LEU A 35 -5.78 9.08 -2.83
N ASP A 36 -4.73 8.49 -3.39
CA ASP A 36 -4.72 7.85 -4.71
C ASP A 36 -5.36 6.45 -4.68
N LEU A 37 -5.58 5.89 -3.49
CA LEU A 37 -6.22 4.58 -3.36
C LEU A 37 -7.70 4.64 -3.77
N PRO A 38 -8.23 3.53 -4.35
CA PRO A 38 -9.64 3.43 -4.71
C PRO A 38 -10.55 3.72 -3.51
N ALA A 39 -11.76 4.21 -3.77
CA ALA A 39 -12.75 4.48 -2.72
C ALA A 39 -13.07 3.23 -1.90
N ASP A 40 -13.21 2.09 -2.56
CA ASP A 40 -13.31 0.78 -1.92
C ASP A 40 -11.92 0.18 -1.73
N LEU A 41 -11.46 0.14 -0.47
CA LEU A 41 -10.15 -0.43 -0.12
C LEU A 41 -10.15 -1.97 -0.09
N ALA A 42 -11.32 -2.63 -0.12
CA ALA A 42 -11.40 -4.09 -0.13
C ALA A 42 -10.76 -4.68 -1.40
N VAL A 43 -10.81 -3.94 -2.51
CA VAL A 43 -10.18 -4.34 -3.78
C VAL A 43 -8.66 -4.51 -3.67
N LEU A 44 -8.03 -3.80 -2.72
CA LEU A 44 -6.58 -3.93 -2.48
C LEU A 44 -6.22 -5.31 -1.93
N SER A 45 -7.17 -6.06 -1.34
CA SER A 45 -6.95 -7.44 -0.89
C SER A 45 -6.66 -8.40 -2.04
N ALA A 46 -6.98 -8.03 -3.28
CA ALA A 46 -6.62 -8.79 -4.46
C ALA A 46 -5.11 -8.67 -4.81
N LEU A 47 -4.42 -7.65 -4.28
CA LEU A 47 -2.99 -7.47 -4.49
C LEU A 47 -2.20 -8.42 -3.58
N HIS A 48 -1.38 -9.28 -4.19
CA HIS A 48 -0.55 -10.23 -3.47
C HIS A 48 0.39 -9.49 -2.50
N GLY A 49 0.27 -9.77 -1.21
CA GLY A 49 1.04 -9.12 -0.15
C GLY A 49 0.29 -8.04 0.64
N VAL A 50 -0.89 -7.61 0.18
CA VAL A 50 -1.78 -6.73 0.94
C VAL A 50 -2.71 -7.56 1.82
N GLY A 51 -2.51 -7.49 3.14
CA GLY A 51 -3.36 -8.17 4.12
C GLY A 51 -4.46 -7.27 4.70
N PRO A 52 -5.43 -7.86 5.42
CA PRO A 52 -6.52 -7.11 6.06
C PRO A 52 -6.03 -6.07 7.08
N SER A 53 -4.90 -6.32 7.73
CA SER A 53 -4.28 -5.35 8.65
C SER A 53 -3.72 -4.12 7.94
N ALA A 54 -3.21 -4.27 6.72
CA ALA A 54 -2.78 -3.14 5.89
C ALA A 54 -3.99 -2.31 5.46
N ILE A 55 -5.05 -2.97 4.98
CA ILE A 55 -6.30 -2.32 4.56
C ILE A 55 -6.90 -1.50 5.71
N ARG A 56 -6.98 -2.08 6.92
CA ARG A 56 -7.50 -1.37 8.11
C ARG A 56 -6.71 -0.09 8.41
N ARG A 57 -5.38 -0.15 8.37
CA ARG A 57 -4.51 1.03 8.61
C ARG A 57 -4.63 2.08 7.51
N LEU A 58 -4.80 1.68 6.26
CA LEU A 58 -5.02 2.60 5.15
C LEU A 58 -6.38 3.30 5.27
N ALA A 59 -7.41 2.57 5.71
CA ALA A 59 -8.73 3.14 5.98
C ALA A 59 -8.67 4.19 7.11
N GLU A 60 -8.06 3.83 8.25
CA GLU A 60 -7.84 4.76 9.38
C GLU A 60 -7.08 6.01 8.93
N ALA A 61 -5.96 5.83 8.22
CA ALA A 61 -5.15 6.96 7.76
C ALA A 61 -5.81 7.80 6.65
N ARG A 62 -6.83 7.27 5.96
CA ARG A 62 -7.63 8.05 4.99
C ARG A 62 -8.66 8.91 5.71
N ASP A 63 -9.29 8.36 6.75
CA ASP A 63 -10.26 9.08 7.57
C ASP A 63 -9.61 10.24 8.33
N ASP A 64 -8.42 10.02 8.91
CA ASP A 64 -7.63 11.07 9.59
C ASP A 64 -7.21 12.24 8.68
N ARG A 65 -7.22 12.05 7.35
CA ARG A 65 -6.82 13.07 6.36
C ARG A 65 -7.99 13.87 5.78
N ARG A 66 -9.23 13.52 6.15
CA ARG A 66 -10.44 14.14 5.64
C ARG A 66 -10.83 15.36 6.47
#